data_AF-A0AAU7ZPV0-F1
#
_entry.id   AF-A0AAU7ZPV0-F1
#
_cell.length_a   1.000
_cell.length_b   1.000
_cell.length_c   1.000
_cell.angle_alpha   90.00
_cell.angle_beta   90.00
_cell.angle_gamma   90.00
#
_symmetry.space_group_name_H-M   'P 1'
#
loop_
_entity.id
_entity.type
_entity.pdbx_description
1 polymer ?
#
loop_
_entity_poly.entity_id
_entity_poly.type
_entity_poly.pdbx_seq_one_letter_code
_entity_poly.pdbx_strand_id
1 'polypeptide(L)'
;MQSSALYSMTLQSLVGLRNEMVTSDWIDAVNALPNPNDQIRAQATAFKVEHAIQVLSNAALSDIADQMVAQQAAITAATTELKDSLGDLTKLTNILDDVTQVLTVVGQIVSLA
;
A
#
# COMPACT_ATOMS: atom_id res chain seq x y z
N MET A 1 -7.11 -20.02 2.54
CA MET A 1 -6.95 -19.26 1.27
C MET A 1 -7.15 -17.79 1.61
N GLN A 2 -6.20 -16.91 1.29
CA GLN A 2 -6.28 -15.50 1.67
C GLN A 2 -7.45 -14.84 0.91
N SER A 3 -8.32 -14.15 1.64
CA SER A 3 -9.50 -13.47 1.09
C SER A 3 -9.16 -12.53 -0.07
N SER A 4 -7.96 -11.92 -0.03
CA SER A 4 -7.41 -11.04 -1.07
C SER A 4 -7.28 -11.69 -2.45
N ALA A 5 -6.89 -12.97 -2.52
CA ALA A 5 -6.75 -13.70 -3.79
C ALA A 5 -8.11 -13.98 -4.43
N LEU A 6 -9.11 -14.33 -3.61
CA LEU A 6 -10.49 -14.56 -4.05
C LEU A 6 -11.14 -13.26 -4.55
N TYR A 7 -10.91 -12.13 -3.86
CA TYR A 7 -11.37 -10.82 -4.32
C TYR A 7 -10.74 -10.40 -5.64
N SER A 8 -9.43 -10.56 -5.79
CA SER A 8 -8.72 -10.20 -7.01
C SER A 8 -9.20 -10.99 -8.23
N MET A 9 -9.37 -12.32 -8.10
CA MET A 9 -9.90 -13.17 -9.16
C MET A 9 -11.35 -12.82 -9.52
N THR A 10 -12.19 -12.55 -8.52
CA THR A 10 -13.59 -12.19 -8.72
C THR A 10 -13.70 -10.83 -9.42
N LEU A 11 -12.93 -9.84 -8.98
CA LEU A 11 -12.87 -8.52 -9.59
C LEU A 11 -12.40 -8.60 -11.04
N GLN A 12 -11.35 -9.37 -11.33
CA GLN A 12 -10.85 -9.57 -12.68
C GLN A 12 -11.91 -10.21 -13.60
N SER A 13 -12.64 -11.20 -13.08
CA SER A 13 -13.72 -11.87 -13.82
C SER A 13 -14.88 -10.91 -14.11
N LEU A 14 -15.29 -10.10 -13.12
CA LEU A 14 -16.33 -9.10 -13.30
C LEU A 14 -15.92 -7.99 -14.27
N VAL A 15 -14.67 -7.53 -14.21
CA VAL A 15 -14.14 -6.54 -15.17
C VAL A 15 -14.10 -7.11 -16.59
N GLY A 16 -13.74 -8.38 -16.76
CA GLY A 16 -13.82 -9.07 -18.05
C GLY A 16 -15.25 -9.09 -18.58
N LEU A 17 -16.21 -9.53 -17.76
CA LEU A 17 -17.62 -9.56 -18.12
C LEU A 17 -18.15 -8.16 -18.47
N ARG A 18 -17.80 -7.15 -17.66
CA ARG A 18 -18.14 -5.75 -17.93
C ARG A 18 -17.64 -5.29 -19.29
N ASN A 19 -16.39 -5.60 -19.62
CA ASN A 19 -15.79 -5.21 -20.89
C ASN A 19 -16.54 -5.83 -22.08
N GLU A 20 -17.06 -7.06 -21.94
CA GLU A 20 -17.93 -7.68 -22.95
C GLU A 20 -19.28 -6.95 -23.03
N MET A 21 -19.87 -6.59 -21.88
CA MET A 21 -21.19 -5.94 -21.79
C MET A 21 -21.22 -4.48 -22.26
N VAL A 22 -20.06 -3.82 -22.46
CA VAL A 22 -19.99 -2.44 -22.98
C VAL A 22 -19.63 -2.38 -24.46
N THR A 23 -19.48 -3.53 -25.13
CA THR A 23 -19.20 -3.57 -26.56
C THR A 23 -20.43 -3.14 -27.39
N SER A 24 -20.18 -2.59 -28.58
CA SER A 24 -21.25 -2.30 -29.56
C SER A 24 -22.09 -3.54 -29.83
N ASP A 25 -21.45 -4.67 -30.09
CA ASP A 25 -22.12 -5.93 -30.42
C ASP A 25 -23.08 -6.38 -29.31
N TRP A 26 -22.68 -6.25 -28.04
CA TRP A 26 -23.55 -6.57 -26.92
C TRP A 26 -24.72 -5.59 -26.80
N ILE A 27 -24.45 -4.28 -26.94
CA ILE A 27 -25.48 -3.24 -26.88
C ILE A 27 -26.52 -3.45 -27.99
N ASP A 28 -26.05 -3.73 -29.21
CA ASP A 28 -26.90 -4.00 -30.37
C ASP A 28 -27.70 -5.29 -30.16
N ALA A 29 -27.09 -6.35 -29.62
CA ALA A 29 -27.78 -7.58 -29.28
C ALA A 29 -28.88 -7.39 -28.22
N VAL A 30 -28.62 -6.56 -27.20
CA VAL A 30 -29.62 -6.21 -26.19
C VAL A 30 -30.75 -5.39 -26.80
N ASN A 31 -30.44 -4.40 -27.64
CA ASN A 31 -31.46 -3.56 -28.30
C ASN A 31 -32.30 -4.36 -29.32
N ALA A 32 -31.75 -5.41 -29.90
CA ALA A 32 -32.44 -6.31 -30.82
C ALA A 32 -33.39 -7.31 -30.13
N LEU A 33 -33.42 -7.37 -28.79
CA LEU A 33 -34.32 -8.28 -28.07
C LEU A 33 -35.79 -7.93 -28.34
N PRO A 34 -36.65 -8.92 -28.66
CA PRO A 34 -38.03 -8.67 -29.07
C PRO A 34 -38.94 -8.20 -27.93
N ASN A 35 -38.54 -8.42 -26.67
CA ASN A 35 -39.31 -8.07 -25.50
C ASN A 35 -38.63 -6.93 -24.73
N PRO A 36 -39.28 -5.77 -24.55
CA PRO A 36 -38.73 -4.64 -23.79
C PRO A 36 -38.35 -5.00 -22.35
N ASN A 37 -39.06 -5.95 -21.72
CA ASN A 37 -38.72 -6.39 -20.36
C ASN A 37 -37.39 -7.13 -20.31
N ASP A 38 -37.02 -7.85 -21.35
CA ASP A 38 -35.74 -8.55 -21.41
C ASP A 38 -34.58 -7.57 -21.65
N GLN A 39 -34.83 -6.49 -22.40
CA GLN A 39 -33.89 -5.37 -22.53
C GLN A 39 -33.60 -4.71 -21.18
N ILE A 40 -34.65 -4.37 -20.43
CA ILE A 40 -34.54 -3.78 -19.09
C ILE A 40 -33.78 -4.73 -18.14
N ARG A 41 -34.07 -6.03 -18.18
CA ARG A 41 -33.37 -7.03 -17.36
C ARG A 41 -31.90 -7.15 -17.71
N ALA A 42 -31.54 -7.10 -19.00
CA ALA A 42 -30.14 -7.12 -19.45
C ALA A 42 -29.38 -5.89 -18.94
N GLN A 43 -29.96 -4.69 -19.08
CA GLN A 43 -29.37 -3.45 -18.58
C GLN A 43 -29.25 -3.43 -17.04
N ALA A 44 -30.28 -3.90 -16.33
CA ALA A 44 -30.25 -4.03 -14.88
C ALA A 44 -29.17 -5.03 -14.41
N THR A 45 -28.90 -6.07 -15.21
CA THR A 45 -27.82 -7.02 -14.94
C THR A 45 -26.46 -6.38 -15.14
N ALA A 46 -26.28 -5.61 -16.22
CA ALA A 46 -25.06 -4.82 -16.44
C ALA A 46 -24.78 -3.88 -15.26
N PHE A 47 -25.80 -3.14 -14.81
CA PHE A 47 -25.68 -2.25 -13.66
C PHE A 47 -25.27 -2.99 -12.37
N LYS A 48 -25.79 -4.20 -12.13
CA LYS A 48 -25.40 -5.03 -10.97
C LYS A 48 -23.94 -5.47 -11.04
N VAL A 49 -23.43 -5.78 -12.23
CA VAL A 49 -22.01 -6.10 -12.43
C VAL A 49 -21.15 -4.88 -12.07
N GLU A 50 -21.52 -3.68 -12.53
CA GLU A 50 -20.75 -2.47 -12.22
C GLU A 50 -20.74 -2.14 -10.74
N HIS A 51 -21.91 -2.26 -10.11
CA HIS A 51 -22.03 -2.07 -8.67
C HIS A 51 -21.17 -3.09 -7.90
N ALA A 52 -21.15 -4.36 -8.31
CA ALA A 52 -20.31 -5.37 -7.68
C ALA A 52 -18.80 -5.07 -7.83
N ILE A 53 -18.38 -4.62 -9.02
CA ILE A 53 -17.00 -4.16 -9.26
C ILE A 53 -16.65 -3.01 -8.32
N GLN A 54 -17.54 -2.03 -8.17
CA GLN A 54 -17.31 -0.87 -7.32
C GLN A 54 -17.20 -1.24 -5.84
N VAL A 55 -18.09 -2.10 -5.34
CA VAL A 55 -18.05 -2.59 -3.95
C VAL A 55 -16.74 -3.33 -3.67
N LEU A 56 -16.33 -4.24 -4.56
CA LEU A 56 -15.09 -4.99 -4.40
C LEU A 56 -13.84 -4.11 -4.50
N SER A 57 -13.85 -3.13 -5.42
CA SER A 57 -12.75 -2.18 -5.56
C SER A 57 -12.61 -1.30 -4.32
N ASN A 58 -13.73 -0.84 -3.75
CA ASN A 58 -13.72 -0.05 -2.51
C ASN A 58 -13.22 -0.87 -1.32
N ALA A 59 -13.61 -2.15 -1.22
CA ALA A 59 -13.10 -3.04 -0.18
C ALA A 59 -11.57 -3.23 -0.31
N ALA A 60 -11.07 -3.47 -1.53
CA ALA A 60 -9.64 -3.60 -1.77
C ALA A 60 -8.86 -2.32 -1.45
N LEU A 61 -9.42 -1.15 -1.77
CA LEU A 61 -8.82 0.15 -1.40
C LEU A 61 -8.81 0.38 0.11
N SER A 62 -9.86 -0.05 0.82
CA SER A 62 -9.90 -0.01 2.29
C SER A 62 -8.81 -0.86 2.91
N ASP A 63 -8.64 -2.10 2.43
CA ASP A 63 -7.59 -3.01 2.90
C ASP A 63 -6.18 -2.42 2.66
N ILE A 64 -5.97 -1.79 1.50
CA ILE A 64 -4.71 -1.10 1.19
C ILE A 64 -4.49 0.08 2.15
N ALA A 65 -5.53 0.87 2.42
CA ALA A 65 -5.43 2.00 3.35
C ALA A 65 -5.05 1.53 4.76
N ASP A 66 -5.66 0.45 5.25
CA ASP A 66 -5.33 -0.13 6.56
C ASP A 66 -3.89 -0.64 6.60
N GLN A 67 -3.42 -1.29 5.53
CA GLN A 67 -2.02 -1.71 5.41
C GLN A 67 -1.05 -0.53 5.38
N MET A 68 -1.38 0.55 4.68
CA MET A 68 -0.58 1.77 4.65
C MET A 68 -0.48 2.41 6.03
N VAL A 69 -1.57 2.47 6.78
CA VAL A 69 -1.58 2.99 8.16
C VAL A 69 -0.70 2.13 9.07
N ALA A 70 -0.81 0.79 8.97
CA ALA A 70 0.04 -0.12 9.73
C ALA A 70 1.53 0.05 9.39
N GLN A 71 1.86 0.20 8.10
CA GLN A 71 3.23 0.44 7.65
C GLN A 71 3.77 1.82 8.07
N GLN A 72 2.93 2.85 8.09
CA GLN A 72 3.31 4.19 8.55
C GLN A 72 3.81 4.16 10.00
N ALA A 73 3.13 3.42 10.87
CA ALA A 73 3.55 3.25 12.27
C ALA A 73 4.91 2.54 12.36
N ALA A 74 5.12 1.47 11.59
CA ALA A 74 6.38 0.74 11.54
C ALA A 74 7.54 1.61 11.02
N ILE A 75 7.32 2.38 9.94
CA ILE A 75 8.32 3.31 9.40
C ILE A 75 8.66 4.40 10.40
N THR A 76 7.68 4.93 11.12
CA THR A 76 7.88 5.96 12.14
C THR A 76 8.71 5.42 13.31
N ALA A 77 8.42 4.19 13.77
CA ALA A 77 9.21 3.52 14.80
C ALA A 77 10.66 3.29 14.35
N ALA A 78 10.86 2.71 13.16
CA ALA A 78 12.19 2.48 12.60
C ALA A 78 13.00 3.77 12.40
N THR A 79 12.34 4.86 11.98
CA THR A 79 12.98 6.18 11.83
C THR A 79 13.42 6.74 13.19
N THR A 80 12.62 6.53 14.23
CA THR A 80 12.96 6.97 15.60
C THR A 80 14.15 6.18 16.13
N GLU A 81 14.15 4.85 15.99
CA GLU A 81 15.25 3.99 16.39
C GLU A 81 16.56 4.33 15.66
N LEU A 82 16.49 4.62 14.36
CA LEU A 82 17.63 5.08 13.58
C LEU A 82 18.18 6.41 14.10
N LYS A 83 17.29 7.36 14.43
CA LYS A 83 17.67 8.66 14.99
C LYS A 83 18.36 8.52 16.34
N ASP A 84 17.84 7.66 17.21
CA ASP A 84 18.43 7.40 18.53
C ASP A 84 19.81 6.75 18.38
N SER A 85 19.94 5.76 17.50
CA SER A 85 21.22 5.11 17.18
C SER A 85 22.27 6.10 16.63
N LEU A 86 21.86 7.02 15.75
CA LEU A 86 22.72 8.10 15.27
C LEU A 86 23.14 9.06 16.38
N GLY A 87 22.23 9.35 17.32
CA GLY A 87 22.53 10.14 18.50
C GLY A 87 23.59 9.50 19.38
N ASP A 88 23.49 8.18 19.60
CA ASP A 88 24.47 7.44 20.41
C ASP A 88 25.83 7.32 19.72
N LEU A 89 25.87 7.15 18.39
CA LEU A 89 27.11 7.22 17.63
C LEU A 89 27.78 8.60 17.77
N THR A 90 27.00 9.67 17.72
CA THR A 90 27.54 11.03 17.91
C THR A 90 28.14 11.21 19.30
N LYS A 91 27.46 10.71 20.35
CA LYS A 91 28.01 10.72 21.72
C LYS A 91 29.30 9.91 21.82
N LEU A 92 29.35 8.73 21.18
CA LEU A 92 30.54 7.89 21.18
C LEU A 92 31.73 8.62 20.55
N THR A 93 31.53 9.30 19.42
CA THR A 93 32.57 10.11 18.77
C THR A 93 33.08 11.21 19.71
N ASN A 94 32.18 11.93 20.38
CA ASN A 94 32.58 12.98 21.33
C ASN A 94 33.41 12.42 22.49
N ILE A 95 33.04 11.25 23.04
CA ILE A 95 33.81 10.59 24.10
C ILE A 95 35.21 10.20 23.59
N LEU A 96 35.32 9.69 22.36
CA LEU A 96 36.61 9.34 21.77
C LEU A 96 37.51 10.57 21.58
N ASP A 97 36.93 11.71 21.18
CA ASP A 97 37.65 12.97 21.06
C ASP A 97 38.14 13.46 22.44
N ASP A 98 37.29 13.40 23.47
CA ASP A 98 37.65 13.76 24.84
C ASP A 98 38.79 12.88 25.39
N VAL A 99 38.70 11.55 25.17
CA VAL A 99 39.77 10.61 25.56
C VAL A 99 41.07 10.93 24.83
N THR A 100 41.00 11.27 23.55
CA THR A 100 42.17 11.63 22.74
C THR A 100 42.83 12.92 23.25
N GLN A 101 42.05 13.92 23.66
CA GLN A 101 42.59 15.13 24.30
C GLN A 101 43.28 14.80 25.63
N VAL A 102 42.65 13.99 26.49
CA VAL A 102 43.26 13.57 27.76
C VAL A 102 44.57 12.84 27.53
N LEU A 103 44.62 11.90 26.59
CA LEU A 103 45.84 11.18 26.23
C LEU A 103 46.94 12.11 25.69
N THR A 104 46.56 13.14 24.94
CA THR A 104 47.50 14.16 24.45
C THR A 104 48.14 14.93 25.61
N VAL A 105 47.33 15.35 26.59
CA VAL A 105 47.82 16.03 27.80
C VAL A 105 48.74 15.12 28.62
N VAL A 106 48.36 13.85 28.81
CA VAL A 106 49.20 12.88 29.54
C VAL A 106 50.53 12.66 28.80
N GLY A 107 50.51 12.52 27.48
CA GLY A 107 51.72 12.39 26.66
C GLY A 107 52.66 13.58 26.78
N GLN A 108 52.11 14.81 26.83
CA GLN A 108 52.91 16.02 27.08
C GLN A 108 53.58 15.99 28.47
N ILE A 109 52.86 15.61 29.52
CA ILE A 109 53.42 15.51 30.87
C ILE A 109 54.54 14.47 30.95
N VAL A 110 54.35 13.29 30.37
CA VAL A 110 55.37 12.23 30.35
C VAL A 110 56.60 12.67 29.55
N SER A 111 56.44 13.43 28.46
CA SER A 111 57.59 13.95 27.71
C SER A 111 58.39 15.05 28.43
N LEU A 112 57.82 15.65 29.49
CA LEU A 112 58.47 16.68 30.31
C LEU A 112 59.18 16.10 31.56
N ALA A 113 58.93 14.83 31.88
CA ALA A 113 59.55 14.08 32.98
C ALA A 113 60.76 13.29 32.48
#